data_AF-A0A165KXX6-F1
#
_entry.id   AF-A0A165KXX6-F1
#
_cell.length_a   1.000
_cell.length_b   1.000
_cell.length_c   1.000
_cell.angle_alpha   90.00
_cell.angle_beta   90.00
_cell.angle_gamma   90.00
#
_symmetry.space_group_name_H-M   'P 1'
#
loop_
_entity.id
_entity.type
_entity.pdbx_description
1 polymer ?
#
loop_
_entity_poly.entity_id
_entity_poly.type
_entity_poly.pdbx_seq_one_letter_code
_entity_poly.pdbx_strand_id
1 'polypeptide(L)'
;MPDPAAPLSVSNLVLRSKQLEIDAVRHLASRAELVDVIGQLIQGLQRERGVSGAYLASKALRFVDVRLRVIDEVAPLEARLREVFAQHIEPGQGATAKALSLMAWALLGLESLPALRTQIERQAMSAHDSVAAYSHLIAGLIELVFHVADAAGLPSVSRMLVALLHLVQAEEEAGQERALGALLYASGSSNEAHQQRVIHLIDAQERSLRVFSEFAEPALRARWEQQQLVPAAAQLERLRRALCVARPGAALDSDLSDTWFDLCSERISALWHLQVDLVKRLREDCEARILEAQQDLQDSKGLLRGLRDNPPQRTHAVDRFFDMAQVPSAMPDPVGAAAHAGESASLVDLLQSQSARMASMEAELEVARRTLNERKVIERAKGVLMARLGMNEEVAFRALQKTSMDQNRRLLEVAEATLSLPDFAFAQQGAQNPKSGS
;
A
#
# COMPACT_ATOMS: atom_id res chain seq x y z
N MET A 1 18.96 -27.01 -8.24
CA MET A 1 19.45 -27.29 -6.87
C MET A 1 20.94 -27.59 -6.98
N PRO A 2 21.83 -26.87 -6.27
CA PRO A 2 23.23 -27.25 -6.23
C PRO A 2 23.34 -28.63 -5.55
N ASP A 3 24.28 -29.43 -6.03
CA ASP A 3 24.57 -30.77 -5.51
C ASP A 3 24.96 -30.67 -4.01
N PRO A 4 24.21 -31.30 -3.08
CA PRO A 4 24.52 -31.23 -1.65
C PRO A 4 25.89 -31.85 -1.28
N ALA A 5 26.56 -32.52 -2.23
CA ALA A 5 27.89 -33.09 -2.06
C ALA A 5 29.05 -32.16 -2.49
N ALA A 6 28.79 -30.97 -3.06
CA ALA A 6 29.86 -30.06 -3.47
C ALA A 6 30.48 -29.33 -2.26
N PRO A 7 31.82 -29.32 -2.09
CA PRO A 7 32.46 -28.63 -0.97
C PRO A 7 32.13 -27.13 -0.98
N LEU A 8 31.85 -26.60 0.21
CA LEU A 8 31.51 -25.19 0.42
C LEU A 8 32.70 -24.32 -0.02
N SER A 9 32.46 -23.40 -0.94
CA SER A 9 33.50 -22.50 -1.48
C SER A 9 32.98 -21.06 -1.57
N VAL A 10 33.89 -20.09 -1.46
CA VAL A 10 33.57 -18.66 -1.59
C VAL A 10 32.85 -18.39 -2.92
N SER A 11 33.33 -19.00 -4.01
CA SER A 11 32.70 -18.91 -5.34
C SER A 11 31.26 -19.40 -5.34
N ASN A 12 30.97 -20.55 -4.73
CA ASN A 12 29.61 -21.09 -4.64
C ASN A 12 28.69 -20.20 -3.79
N LEU A 13 29.20 -19.61 -2.70
CA LEU A 13 28.44 -18.69 -1.86
C LEU A 13 28.10 -17.38 -2.57
N VAL A 14 29.07 -16.76 -3.26
CA VAL A 14 28.84 -15.54 -4.05
C VAL A 14 27.81 -15.77 -5.16
N LEU A 15 27.96 -16.87 -5.91
CA LEU A 15 27.00 -17.23 -6.96
C LEU A 15 25.61 -17.53 -6.39
N ARG A 16 25.54 -18.17 -5.21
CA ARG A 16 24.27 -18.43 -4.54
C ARG A 16 23.61 -17.14 -4.05
N SER A 17 24.38 -16.20 -3.50
CA SER A 17 23.90 -14.88 -3.08
C SER A 17 23.25 -14.14 -4.26
N LYS A 18 23.95 -14.03 -5.38
CA LYS A 18 23.43 -13.41 -6.61
C LYS A 18 22.18 -14.12 -7.16
N GLN A 19 22.12 -15.44 -7.07
CA GLN A 19 20.91 -16.17 -7.45
C GLN A 19 19.72 -15.82 -6.54
N LEU A 20 19.94 -15.69 -5.23
CA LEU A 20 18.90 -15.28 -4.28
C LEU A 20 18.43 -13.85 -4.54
N GLU A 21 19.31 -12.93 -4.95
CA GLU A 21 18.92 -11.59 -5.39
C GLU A 21 17.97 -11.64 -6.60
N ILE A 22 18.30 -12.44 -7.64
CA ILE A 22 17.42 -12.63 -8.81
C ILE A 22 16.05 -13.19 -8.39
N ASP A 23 16.05 -14.20 -7.53
CA ASP A 23 14.82 -14.83 -7.06
C ASP A 23 13.96 -13.82 -6.26
N ALA A 24 14.59 -12.96 -5.45
CA ALA A 24 13.91 -11.88 -4.72
C ALA A 24 13.23 -10.86 -5.66
N VAL A 25 13.90 -10.43 -6.73
CA VAL A 25 13.30 -9.50 -7.72
C VAL A 25 12.16 -10.17 -8.48
N ARG A 26 12.26 -11.48 -8.79
CA ARG A 26 11.15 -12.23 -9.42
C ARG A 26 9.93 -12.32 -8.53
N HIS A 27 10.10 -12.62 -7.24
CA HIS A 27 9.00 -12.61 -6.28
C HIS A 27 8.35 -11.23 -6.18
N LEU A 28 9.16 -10.18 -6.27
CA LEU A 28 8.66 -8.82 -6.27
C LEU A 28 7.81 -8.50 -7.50
N ALA A 29 8.24 -8.92 -8.69
CA ALA A 29 7.44 -8.77 -9.91
C ALA A 29 6.08 -9.47 -9.80
N SER A 30 6.07 -10.69 -9.25
CA SER A 30 4.83 -11.44 -8.97
C SER A 30 3.91 -10.68 -8.00
N ARG A 31 4.49 -10.07 -6.96
CA ARG A 31 3.73 -9.24 -6.00
C ARG A 31 3.19 -7.96 -6.63
N ALA A 32 3.94 -7.33 -7.52
CA ALA A 32 3.46 -6.17 -8.27
C ALA A 32 2.26 -6.54 -9.16
N GLU A 33 2.25 -7.73 -9.75
CA GLU A 33 1.06 -8.24 -10.46
C GLU A 33 -0.13 -8.43 -9.53
N LEU A 34 0.08 -9.03 -8.36
CA LEU A 34 -0.97 -9.19 -7.36
C LEU A 34 -1.55 -7.85 -6.93
N VAL A 35 -0.72 -6.85 -6.65
CA VAL A 35 -1.16 -5.50 -6.29
C VAL A 35 -1.94 -4.84 -7.43
N ASP A 36 -1.50 -5.00 -8.69
CA ASP A 36 -2.22 -4.47 -9.86
C ASP A 36 -3.64 -5.03 -9.96
N VAL A 37 -3.78 -6.36 -9.86
CA VAL A 37 -5.08 -7.03 -9.96
C VAL A 37 -6.00 -6.63 -8.80
N ILE A 38 -5.46 -6.52 -7.57
CA ILE A 38 -6.24 -6.01 -6.44
C ILE A 38 -6.66 -4.56 -6.68
N GLY A 39 -5.77 -3.71 -7.18
CA GLY A 39 -6.05 -2.31 -7.49
C GLY A 39 -7.17 -2.14 -8.53
N GLN A 40 -7.13 -2.92 -9.61
CA GLN A 40 -8.20 -2.96 -10.62
C GLN A 40 -9.55 -3.40 -10.01
N LEU A 41 -9.54 -4.45 -9.18
CA LEU A 41 -10.75 -4.91 -8.51
C LEU A 41 -11.31 -3.87 -7.54
N ILE A 42 -10.46 -3.21 -6.74
CA ILE A 42 -10.86 -2.10 -5.87
C ILE A 42 -11.58 -1.03 -6.69
N GLN A 43 -11.00 -0.61 -7.82
CA GLN A 43 -11.62 0.41 -8.68
C GLN A 43 -13.00 -0.05 -9.19
N GLY A 44 -13.12 -1.30 -9.64
CA GLY A 44 -14.39 -1.88 -10.09
C GLY A 44 -15.44 -1.87 -8.97
N LEU A 45 -15.08 -2.32 -7.78
CA LEU A 45 -15.96 -2.33 -6.60
C LEU A 45 -16.33 -0.91 -6.12
N GLN A 46 -15.43 0.07 -6.25
CA GLN A 46 -15.73 1.47 -5.95
C GLN A 46 -16.76 2.07 -6.92
N ARG A 47 -16.70 1.71 -8.20
CA ARG A 47 -17.73 2.07 -9.19
C ARG A 47 -19.05 1.41 -8.84
N GLU A 48 -19.02 0.10 -8.54
CA GLU A 48 -20.22 -0.66 -8.18
C GLU A 48 -20.88 -0.09 -6.91
N ARG A 49 -20.07 0.28 -5.91
CA ARG A 49 -20.50 0.98 -4.69
C ARG A 49 -21.22 2.29 -5.01
N GLY A 50 -20.61 3.14 -5.83
CA GLY A 50 -21.17 4.45 -6.17
C GLY A 50 -22.50 4.33 -6.92
N VAL A 51 -22.55 3.46 -7.92
CA VAL A 51 -23.75 3.24 -8.74
C VAL A 51 -24.85 2.55 -7.93
N SER A 52 -24.52 1.58 -7.08
CA SER A 52 -25.50 0.91 -6.20
C SER A 52 -26.07 1.86 -5.15
N GLY A 53 -25.24 2.74 -4.57
CA GLY A 53 -25.70 3.79 -3.66
C GLY A 53 -26.67 4.75 -4.34
N ALA A 54 -26.34 5.21 -5.55
CA ALA A 54 -27.20 6.08 -6.35
C ALA A 54 -28.53 5.40 -6.77
N TYR A 55 -28.46 4.11 -7.16
CA TYR A 55 -29.63 3.29 -7.45
C TYR A 55 -30.59 3.24 -6.25
N LEU A 56 -30.09 2.92 -5.05
CA LEU A 56 -30.91 2.88 -3.82
C LEU A 56 -31.42 4.26 -3.40
N ALA A 57 -30.60 5.30 -3.49
CA ALA A 57 -31.01 6.67 -3.19
C ALA A 57 -32.15 7.15 -4.11
N SER A 58 -32.15 6.69 -5.37
CA SER A 58 -33.22 6.94 -6.33
C SER A 58 -34.44 6.03 -6.19
N LYS A 59 -34.50 5.17 -5.15
CA LYS A 59 -35.54 4.14 -4.97
C LYS A 59 -35.71 3.22 -6.19
N ALA A 60 -34.58 2.82 -6.78
CA ALA A 60 -34.49 2.02 -8.00
C ALA A 60 -35.03 2.65 -9.29
N LEU A 61 -35.19 3.98 -9.33
CA LEU A 61 -35.68 4.68 -10.53
C LEU A 61 -34.57 5.05 -11.52
N ARG A 62 -33.31 5.16 -11.05
CA ARG A 62 -32.14 5.53 -11.85
C ARG A 62 -31.06 4.44 -11.74
N PHE A 63 -30.12 4.43 -12.69
CA PHE A 63 -28.88 3.64 -12.65
C PHE A 63 -29.00 2.11 -12.75
N VAL A 64 -30.17 1.54 -13.08
CA VAL A 64 -30.36 0.07 -13.26
C VAL A 64 -29.35 -0.51 -14.26
N ASP A 65 -29.37 -0.02 -15.51
CA ASP A 65 -28.50 -0.55 -16.58
C ASP A 65 -27.03 -0.29 -16.31
N VAL A 66 -26.71 0.87 -15.74
CA VAL A 66 -25.33 1.21 -15.35
C VAL A 66 -24.82 0.23 -14.31
N ARG A 67 -25.66 -0.12 -13.32
CA ARG A 67 -25.30 -1.07 -12.26
C ARG A 67 -25.03 -2.45 -12.82
N LEU A 68 -25.90 -2.96 -13.70
CA LEU A 68 -25.71 -4.28 -14.32
C LEU A 68 -24.42 -4.32 -15.14
N ARG A 69 -24.14 -3.30 -15.96
CA ARG A 69 -22.88 -3.20 -16.70
C ARG A 69 -21.66 -3.21 -15.80
N VAL A 70 -21.68 -2.44 -14.71
CA VAL A 70 -20.55 -2.43 -13.77
C VAL A 70 -20.36 -3.77 -13.07
N ILE A 71 -21.44 -4.48 -12.73
CA ILE A 71 -21.36 -5.85 -12.18
C ILE A 71 -20.68 -6.79 -13.18
N ASP A 72 -21.06 -6.72 -14.46
CA ASP A 72 -20.46 -7.52 -15.53
C ASP A 72 -18.98 -7.17 -15.76
N GLU A 73 -18.60 -5.90 -15.61
CA GLU A 73 -17.20 -5.44 -15.69
C GLU A 73 -16.35 -5.92 -14.49
N VAL A 74 -16.95 -6.05 -13.30
CA VAL A 74 -16.27 -6.50 -12.08
C VAL A 74 -16.06 -8.02 -12.07
N ALA A 75 -17.00 -8.80 -12.59
CA ALA A 75 -16.93 -10.26 -12.61
C ALA A 75 -15.60 -10.86 -13.14
N PRO A 76 -15.03 -10.43 -14.28
CA PRO A 76 -13.74 -10.94 -14.75
C PRO A 76 -12.57 -10.56 -13.82
N LEU A 77 -12.63 -9.42 -13.13
CA LEU A 77 -11.61 -9.02 -12.16
C LEU A 77 -11.66 -9.93 -10.92
N GLU A 78 -12.86 -10.30 -10.46
CA GLU A 78 -13.03 -11.28 -9.38
C GLU A 78 -12.47 -12.66 -9.75
N ALA A 79 -12.65 -13.10 -11.00
CA ALA A 79 -12.10 -14.35 -11.51
C ALA A 79 -10.57 -14.28 -11.60
N ARG A 80 -10.03 -13.18 -12.16
CA ARG A 80 -8.59 -12.97 -12.28
C ARG A 80 -7.90 -12.96 -10.92
N LEU A 81 -8.50 -12.33 -9.91
CA LEU A 81 -7.92 -12.33 -8.56
C LEU A 81 -7.80 -13.75 -8.00
N ARG A 82 -8.80 -14.62 -8.21
CA ARG A 82 -8.76 -16.03 -7.78
C ARG A 82 -7.62 -16.79 -8.46
N GLU A 83 -7.42 -16.58 -9.76
CA GLU A 83 -6.31 -17.18 -10.51
C GLU A 83 -4.95 -16.76 -9.94
N VAL A 84 -4.77 -15.46 -9.69
CA VAL A 84 -3.51 -14.94 -9.15
C VAL A 84 -3.29 -15.41 -7.71
N PHE A 85 -4.33 -15.45 -6.88
CA PHE A 85 -4.24 -15.99 -5.53
C PHE A 85 -3.75 -17.44 -5.52
N ALA A 86 -4.25 -18.29 -6.43
CA ALA A 86 -3.84 -19.69 -6.53
C ALA A 86 -2.33 -19.83 -6.83
N GLN A 87 -1.71 -18.84 -7.48
CA GLN A 87 -0.27 -18.83 -7.76
C GLN A 87 0.57 -18.38 -6.55
N HIS A 88 -0.06 -17.75 -5.54
CA HIS A 88 0.62 -17.14 -4.40
C HIS A 88 0.41 -17.89 -3.07
N ILE A 89 -0.17 -19.10 -3.09
CA ILE A 89 -0.44 -19.87 -1.86
C ILE A 89 0.80 -20.61 -1.31
N GLU A 90 1.78 -20.88 -2.16
CA GLU A 90 2.94 -21.71 -1.80
C GLU A 90 4.00 -20.93 -1.01
N PRO A 91 4.64 -21.52 0.02
CA PRO A 91 5.72 -20.87 0.78
C PRO A 91 6.88 -20.42 -0.12
N GLY A 92 7.13 -21.17 -1.19
CA GLY A 92 8.15 -20.83 -2.20
C GLY A 92 7.89 -19.52 -2.94
N GLN A 93 6.69 -18.94 -2.84
CA GLN A 93 6.35 -17.61 -3.37
C GLN A 93 6.30 -16.52 -2.30
N GLY A 94 6.77 -16.85 -1.08
CA GLY A 94 6.75 -15.94 0.07
C GLY A 94 5.39 -15.82 0.75
N ALA A 95 4.52 -16.82 0.58
CA ALA A 95 3.25 -16.92 1.31
C ALA A 95 3.52 -17.00 2.82
N THR A 96 2.77 -16.24 3.61
CA THR A 96 2.78 -16.28 5.07
C THR A 96 1.39 -16.61 5.60
N ALA A 97 1.29 -17.14 6.82
CA ALA A 97 -0.01 -17.41 7.43
C ALA A 97 -0.91 -16.16 7.47
N LYS A 98 -0.34 -14.97 7.70
CA LYS A 98 -1.06 -13.69 7.63
C LYS A 98 -1.54 -13.40 6.21
N ALA A 99 -0.69 -13.58 5.19
CA ALA A 99 -1.08 -13.37 3.79
C ALA A 99 -2.28 -14.26 3.42
N LEU A 100 -2.19 -15.56 3.72
CA LEU A 100 -3.24 -16.52 3.43
C LEU A 100 -4.55 -16.18 4.16
N SER A 101 -4.47 -15.72 5.41
CA SER A 101 -5.63 -15.27 6.17
C SER A 101 -6.30 -14.05 5.53
N LEU A 102 -5.52 -13.06 5.08
CA LEU A 102 -6.05 -11.88 4.38
C LEU A 102 -6.64 -12.24 3.01
N MET A 103 -6.00 -13.14 2.27
CA MET A 103 -6.54 -13.67 1.01
C MET A 103 -7.87 -14.40 1.23
N ALA A 104 -7.97 -15.22 2.29
CA ALA A 104 -9.22 -15.90 2.63
C ALA A 104 -10.34 -14.91 3.00
N TRP A 105 -10.04 -13.86 3.77
CA TRP A 105 -10.99 -12.80 4.08
C TRP A 105 -11.47 -12.06 2.82
N ALA A 106 -10.55 -11.73 1.92
CA ALA A 106 -10.89 -11.12 0.63
C ALA A 106 -11.81 -12.04 -0.20
N LEU A 107 -11.47 -13.33 -0.32
CA LEU A 107 -12.30 -14.30 -1.04
C LEU A 107 -13.70 -14.44 -0.45
N LEU A 108 -13.82 -14.54 0.88
CA LEU A 108 -15.12 -14.62 1.56
C LEU A 108 -16.00 -13.41 1.25
N GLY A 109 -15.40 -12.21 1.25
CA GLY A 109 -16.10 -10.98 0.90
C GLY A 109 -16.56 -10.96 -0.56
N LEU A 110 -15.74 -11.45 -1.49
CA LEU A 110 -16.11 -11.57 -2.90
C LEU A 110 -17.21 -12.61 -3.12
N GLU A 111 -17.17 -13.74 -2.42
CA GLU A 111 -18.23 -14.76 -2.44
C GLU A 111 -19.55 -14.25 -1.87
N SER A 112 -19.51 -13.20 -1.05
CA SER A 112 -20.69 -12.55 -0.48
C SER A 112 -21.33 -11.50 -1.41
N LEU A 113 -20.63 -11.07 -2.47
CA LEU A 113 -21.13 -10.06 -3.41
C LEU A 113 -22.46 -10.43 -4.08
N PRO A 114 -22.71 -11.67 -4.56
CA PRO A 114 -24.00 -12.04 -5.15
C PRO A 114 -25.17 -11.84 -4.17
N ALA A 115 -24.99 -12.19 -2.90
CA ALA A 115 -26.01 -11.99 -1.87
C ALA A 115 -26.25 -10.49 -1.60
N LEU A 116 -25.18 -9.70 -1.49
CA LEU A 116 -25.27 -8.24 -1.38
C LEU A 116 -26.00 -7.62 -2.58
N ARG A 117 -25.63 -8.02 -3.80
CA ARG A 117 -26.23 -7.54 -5.06
C ARG A 117 -27.74 -7.84 -5.11
N THR A 118 -28.16 -9.01 -4.61
CA THR A 118 -29.57 -9.41 -4.49
C THR A 118 -30.33 -8.56 -3.46
N GLN A 119 -29.72 -8.28 -2.30
CA GLN A 119 -30.34 -7.41 -1.28
C GLN A 119 -30.54 -5.99 -1.80
N ILE A 120 -29.56 -5.46 -2.53
CA ILE A 120 -29.64 -4.14 -3.18
C ILE A 120 -30.75 -4.13 -4.23
N GLU A 121 -30.80 -5.13 -5.12
CA GLU A 121 -31.83 -5.24 -6.16
C GLU A 121 -33.25 -5.20 -5.56
N ARG A 122 -33.46 -5.95 -4.47
CA ARG A 122 -34.73 -6.02 -3.72
C ARG A 122 -35.00 -4.80 -2.84
N GLN A 123 -34.10 -3.80 -2.81
CA GLN A 123 -34.15 -2.66 -1.90
C GLN A 123 -34.28 -3.06 -0.42
N ALA A 124 -33.67 -4.19 -0.04
CA ALA A 124 -33.73 -4.75 1.31
C ALA A 124 -32.72 -4.10 2.28
N MET A 125 -31.98 -3.08 1.84
CA MET A 125 -31.02 -2.32 2.61
C MET A 125 -31.00 -0.85 2.18
N SER A 126 -30.50 0.03 3.05
CA SER A 126 -30.37 1.45 2.72
C SER A 126 -29.17 1.73 1.80
N ALA A 127 -29.18 2.88 1.13
CA ALA A 127 -28.04 3.34 0.34
C ALA A 127 -26.76 3.45 1.21
N HIS A 128 -26.91 3.94 2.44
CA HIS A 128 -25.83 4.04 3.41
C HIS A 128 -25.24 2.66 3.76
N ASP A 129 -26.08 1.67 4.06
CA ASP A 129 -25.61 0.33 4.43
C ASP A 129 -24.94 -0.38 3.24
N SER A 130 -25.44 -0.16 2.02
CA SER A 130 -24.80 -0.68 0.81
C SER A 130 -23.39 -0.09 0.63
N VAL A 131 -23.23 1.22 0.83
CA VAL A 131 -21.94 1.91 0.75
C VAL A 131 -20.98 1.36 1.81
N ALA A 132 -21.46 1.15 3.04
CA ALA A 132 -20.68 0.56 4.12
C ALA A 132 -20.21 -0.87 3.79
N ALA A 133 -21.10 -1.71 3.23
CA ALA A 133 -20.79 -3.09 2.87
C ALA A 133 -19.67 -3.20 1.83
N TYR A 134 -19.75 -2.44 0.72
CA TYR A 134 -18.66 -2.40 -0.26
C TYR A 134 -17.36 -1.83 0.32
N SER A 135 -17.46 -0.78 1.16
CA SER A 135 -16.28 -0.15 1.77
C SER A 135 -15.55 -1.10 2.71
N HIS A 136 -16.28 -1.97 3.42
CA HIS A 136 -15.69 -3.01 4.26
C HIS A 136 -14.89 -4.04 3.44
N LEU A 137 -15.44 -4.51 2.32
CA LEU A 137 -14.72 -5.40 1.40
C LEU A 137 -13.46 -4.73 0.82
N ILE A 138 -13.59 -3.49 0.36
CA ILE A 138 -12.47 -2.72 -0.20
C ILE A 138 -11.36 -2.52 0.85
N ALA A 139 -11.71 -2.23 2.11
CA ALA A 139 -10.74 -2.11 3.19
C ALA A 139 -9.94 -3.41 3.41
N GLY A 140 -10.59 -4.57 3.33
CA GLY A 140 -9.91 -5.87 3.39
C GLY A 140 -8.93 -6.10 2.23
N LEU A 141 -9.31 -5.69 1.02
CA LEU A 141 -8.42 -5.73 -0.15
C LEU A 141 -7.22 -4.79 0.03
N ILE A 142 -7.43 -3.58 0.54
CA ILE A 142 -6.36 -2.61 0.82
C ILE A 142 -5.37 -3.17 1.86
N GLU A 143 -5.84 -3.76 2.96
CA GLU A 143 -4.96 -4.41 3.95
C GLU A 143 -4.11 -5.53 3.32
N LEU A 144 -4.68 -6.28 2.36
CA LEU A 144 -3.90 -7.26 1.60
C LEU A 144 -2.81 -6.60 0.75
N VAL A 145 -3.11 -5.50 0.05
CA VAL A 145 -2.10 -4.72 -0.69
C VAL A 145 -0.97 -4.27 0.25
N PHE A 146 -1.30 -3.74 1.43
CA PHE A 146 -0.33 -3.34 2.45
C PHE A 146 0.58 -4.50 2.85
N HIS A 147 0.00 -5.64 3.16
CA HIS A 147 0.76 -6.81 3.59
C HIS A 147 1.71 -7.33 2.49
N VAL A 148 1.24 -7.35 1.23
CA VAL A 148 2.04 -7.76 0.08
C VAL A 148 3.20 -6.80 -0.16
N ALA A 149 2.98 -5.50 -0.01
CA ALA A 149 3.99 -4.47 -0.16
C ALA A 149 5.02 -4.43 0.99
N ASP A 150 4.61 -4.62 2.26
CA ASP A 150 5.52 -4.69 3.43
C ASP A 150 6.49 -5.88 3.35
N ALA A 151 6.05 -6.97 2.72
CA ALA A 151 6.89 -8.13 2.50
C ALA A 151 8.00 -7.89 1.45
N ALA A 152 7.93 -6.85 0.63
CA ALA A 152 8.94 -6.55 -0.40
C ALA A 152 10.26 -6.11 0.24
N GLY A 153 11.32 -6.87 -0.01
CA GLY A 153 12.65 -6.66 0.58
C GLY A 153 13.64 -5.94 -0.33
N LEU A 154 13.19 -5.09 -1.26
CA LEU A 154 14.06 -4.38 -2.20
C LEU A 154 13.80 -2.85 -2.18
N PRO A 155 14.82 -1.99 -2.06
CA PRO A 155 14.65 -0.61 -1.58
C PRO A 155 14.03 0.38 -2.58
N SER A 156 14.52 0.38 -3.83
CA SER A 156 13.94 1.23 -4.90
C SER A 156 12.46 0.92 -5.10
N VAL A 157 12.11 -0.36 -4.95
CA VAL A 157 10.76 -0.85 -5.11
C VAL A 157 9.93 -0.54 -3.88
N SER A 158 10.50 -0.60 -2.67
CA SER A 158 9.80 -0.18 -1.46
C SER A 158 9.34 1.28 -1.55
N ARG A 159 10.13 2.19 -2.16
CA ARG A 159 9.67 3.57 -2.41
C ARG A 159 8.44 3.62 -3.32
N MET A 160 8.47 2.90 -4.44
CA MET A 160 7.34 2.86 -5.38
C MET A 160 6.11 2.19 -4.80
N LEU A 161 6.30 1.15 -3.98
CA LEU A 161 5.23 0.47 -3.25
C LEU A 161 4.61 1.39 -2.19
N VAL A 162 5.39 2.18 -1.46
CA VAL A 162 4.87 3.19 -0.53
C VAL A 162 4.01 4.20 -1.27
N ALA A 163 4.50 4.71 -2.41
CA ALA A 163 3.73 5.63 -3.24
C ALA A 163 2.42 4.98 -3.72
N LEU A 164 2.48 3.73 -4.19
CA LEU A 164 1.34 2.98 -4.71
C LEU A 164 0.28 2.74 -3.63
N LEU A 165 0.70 2.33 -2.45
CA LEU A 165 -0.18 2.11 -1.30
C LEU A 165 -0.94 3.37 -0.91
N HIS A 166 -0.25 4.50 -0.83
CA HIS A 166 -0.87 5.77 -0.46
C HIS A 166 -1.77 6.31 -1.58
N LEU A 167 -1.49 5.97 -2.83
CA LEU A 167 -2.36 6.31 -3.94
C LEU A 167 -3.66 5.48 -3.91
N VAL A 168 -3.57 4.16 -3.71
CA VAL A 168 -4.74 3.27 -3.49
C VAL A 168 -5.58 3.76 -2.32
N GLN A 169 -4.94 4.19 -1.22
CA GLN A 169 -5.65 4.78 -0.07
C GLN A 169 -6.37 6.07 -0.45
N ALA A 170 -5.68 6.99 -1.12
CA ALA A 170 -6.28 8.26 -1.54
C ALA A 170 -7.47 8.05 -2.48
N GLU A 171 -7.40 7.07 -3.38
CA GLU A 171 -8.51 6.67 -4.25
C GLU A 171 -9.71 6.17 -3.45
N GLU A 172 -9.48 5.34 -2.43
CA GLU A 172 -10.56 4.85 -1.58
C GLU A 172 -11.17 5.93 -0.70
N GLU A 173 -10.34 6.79 -0.11
CA GLU A 173 -10.79 7.93 0.68
C GLU A 173 -11.61 8.91 -0.19
N ALA A 174 -11.20 9.14 -1.45
CA ALA A 174 -11.96 9.91 -2.43
C ALA A 174 -13.25 9.20 -2.86
N GLY A 175 -13.23 7.88 -3.00
CA GLY A 175 -14.40 7.07 -3.30
C GLY A 175 -15.47 7.10 -2.20
N GLN A 176 -15.06 7.09 -0.94
CA GLN A 176 -15.95 7.26 0.21
C GLN A 176 -16.46 8.70 0.32
N GLU A 177 -15.60 9.69 0.11
CA GLU A 177 -16.00 11.10 0.04
C GLU A 177 -17.10 11.31 -1.01
N ARG A 178 -16.90 10.76 -2.21
CA ARG A 178 -17.88 10.82 -3.30
C ARG A 178 -19.23 10.30 -2.84
N ALA A 179 -19.27 9.09 -2.27
CA ALA A 179 -20.50 8.42 -1.87
C ALA A 179 -21.23 9.19 -0.75
N LEU A 180 -20.52 9.59 0.31
CA LEU A 180 -21.13 10.28 1.44
C LEU A 180 -21.54 11.71 1.11
N GLY A 181 -20.71 12.45 0.37
CA GLY A 181 -21.06 13.81 -0.04
C GLY A 181 -22.24 13.85 -1.01
N ALA A 182 -22.34 12.88 -1.94
CA ALA A 182 -23.50 12.76 -2.82
C ALA A 182 -24.79 12.51 -2.03
N LEU A 183 -24.74 11.65 -1.01
CA LEU A 183 -25.87 11.41 -0.10
C LEU A 183 -26.24 12.66 0.70
N LEU A 184 -25.26 13.41 1.21
CA LEU A 184 -25.50 14.66 1.94
C LEU A 184 -26.22 15.69 1.09
N TYR A 185 -25.69 16.00 -0.10
CA TYR A 185 -26.36 16.93 -1.02
C TYR A 185 -27.73 16.42 -1.43
N ALA A 186 -27.87 15.14 -1.82
CA ALA A 186 -29.17 14.55 -2.20
C ALA A 186 -30.22 14.62 -1.08
N SER A 187 -29.80 14.60 0.19
CA SER A 187 -30.71 14.72 1.33
C SER A 187 -31.22 16.15 1.56
N GLY A 188 -30.59 17.16 0.93
CA GLY A 188 -30.95 18.58 1.07
C GLY A 188 -30.67 19.19 2.44
N SER A 189 -30.02 18.46 3.36
CA SER A 189 -29.72 18.95 4.71
C SER A 189 -28.38 18.43 5.23
N SER A 190 -27.68 19.28 5.99
CA SER A 190 -26.43 18.89 6.63
C SER A 190 -26.70 18.00 7.85
N ASN A 191 -26.11 16.80 7.87
CA ASN A 191 -26.05 15.93 9.04
C ASN A 191 -24.65 16.00 9.64
N GLU A 192 -24.54 16.35 10.93
CA GLU A 192 -23.24 16.57 11.60
C GLU A 192 -22.32 15.33 11.54
N ALA A 193 -22.86 14.13 11.75
CA ALA A 193 -22.06 12.90 11.75
C ALA A 193 -21.47 12.62 10.36
N HIS A 194 -22.29 12.71 9.31
CA HIS A 194 -21.86 12.52 7.93
C HIS A 194 -20.93 13.65 7.46
N GLN A 195 -21.19 14.90 7.84
CA GLN A 195 -20.34 16.05 7.53
C GLN A 195 -18.94 15.88 8.11
N GLN A 196 -18.84 15.52 9.40
CA GLN A 196 -17.55 15.24 10.05
C GLN A 196 -16.82 14.08 9.39
N ARG A 197 -17.55 13.06 8.90
CA ARG A 197 -16.95 11.95 8.16
C ARG A 197 -16.36 12.42 6.82
N VAL A 198 -17.07 13.25 6.07
CA VAL A 198 -16.56 13.84 4.82
C VAL A 198 -15.32 14.69 5.08
N ILE A 199 -15.32 15.55 6.11
CA ILE A 199 -14.15 16.35 6.52
C ILE A 199 -12.95 15.43 6.78
N HIS A 200 -13.16 14.37 7.58
CA HIS A 200 -12.11 13.41 7.88
C HIS A 200 -11.55 12.73 6.62
N LEU A 201 -12.41 12.36 5.67
CA LEU A 201 -12.01 11.73 4.41
C LEU A 201 -11.21 12.69 3.51
N ILE A 202 -11.58 13.97 3.48
CA ILE A 202 -10.81 15.01 2.77
C ILE A 202 -9.41 15.13 3.38
N ASP A 203 -9.31 15.25 4.71
CA ASP A 203 -8.02 15.33 5.39
C ASP A 203 -7.17 14.06 5.22
N ALA A 204 -7.83 12.89 5.15
CA ALA A 204 -7.17 11.61 4.92
C ALA A 204 -6.54 11.56 3.53
N GLN A 205 -7.29 11.96 2.49
CA GLN A 205 -6.75 12.07 1.13
C GLN A 205 -5.52 12.98 1.09
N GLU A 206 -5.58 14.16 1.70
CA GLU A 206 -4.45 15.10 1.69
C GLU A 206 -3.23 14.58 2.46
N ARG A 207 -3.41 13.73 3.48
CA ARG A 207 -2.29 13.02 4.11
C ARG A 207 -1.71 11.96 3.17
N SER A 208 -2.57 11.11 2.61
CA SER A 208 -2.16 10.03 1.70
C SER A 208 -1.43 10.59 0.47
N LEU A 209 -1.95 11.66 -0.14
CA LEU A 209 -1.39 12.29 -1.34
C LEU A 209 -0.08 13.04 -1.07
N ARG A 210 0.14 13.54 0.16
CA ARG A 210 1.44 14.09 0.58
C ARG A 210 2.50 13.00 0.64
N VAL A 211 2.21 11.87 1.30
CA VAL A 211 3.14 10.75 1.36
C VAL A 211 3.39 10.18 -0.04
N PHE A 212 2.35 10.00 -0.86
CA PHE A 212 2.51 9.66 -2.28
C PHE A 212 3.50 10.62 -2.96
N SER A 213 3.33 11.93 -2.81
CA SER A 213 4.19 12.92 -3.47
C SER A 213 5.64 12.83 -3.00
N GLU A 214 5.89 12.59 -1.71
CA GLU A 214 7.25 12.39 -1.18
C GLU A 214 7.95 11.18 -1.80
N PHE A 215 7.21 10.08 -2.02
CA PHE A 215 7.71 8.80 -2.51
C PHE A 215 7.58 8.60 -4.04
N ALA A 216 6.80 9.41 -4.74
CA ALA A 216 6.63 9.32 -6.19
C ALA A 216 7.86 9.84 -6.95
N GLU A 217 8.14 9.27 -8.13
CA GLU A 217 9.14 9.82 -9.05
C GLU A 217 8.76 11.25 -9.53
N PRO A 218 9.73 12.10 -9.91
CA PRO A 218 9.46 13.49 -10.28
C PRO A 218 8.40 13.67 -11.38
N ALA A 219 8.35 12.78 -12.36
CA ALA A 219 7.38 12.84 -13.45
C ALA A 219 5.93 12.60 -12.97
N LEU A 220 5.73 11.62 -12.08
CA LEU A 220 4.41 11.35 -11.47
C LEU A 220 3.99 12.47 -10.53
N ARG A 221 4.93 13.02 -9.75
CA ARG A 221 4.68 14.19 -8.89
C ARG A 221 4.24 15.40 -9.70
N ALA A 222 4.96 15.75 -10.77
CA ALA A 222 4.62 16.88 -11.62
C ALA A 222 3.24 16.72 -12.27
N ARG A 223 2.88 15.49 -12.69
CA ARG A 223 1.53 15.20 -13.20
C ARG A 223 0.46 15.40 -12.14
N TRP A 224 0.69 14.93 -10.91
CA TRP A 224 -0.23 15.15 -9.80
C TRP A 224 -0.41 16.65 -9.50
N GLU A 225 0.67 17.42 -9.46
CA GLU A 225 0.63 18.87 -9.27
C GLU A 225 -0.19 19.56 -10.37
N GLN A 226 -0.07 19.14 -11.63
CA GLN A 226 -0.88 19.67 -12.73
C GLN A 226 -2.38 19.34 -12.56
N GLN A 227 -2.72 18.16 -12.08
CA GLN A 227 -4.12 17.77 -11.82
C GLN A 227 -4.78 18.64 -10.75
N GLN A 228 -4.01 19.20 -9.82
CA GLN A 228 -4.54 20.10 -8.79
C GLN A 228 -4.85 21.51 -9.32
N LEU A 229 -4.38 21.85 -10.53
CA LEU A 229 -4.58 23.17 -11.15
C LEU A 229 -5.76 23.21 -12.14
N VAL A 230 -6.39 22.06 -12.43
CA VAL A 230 -7.50 22.00 -13.38
C VAL A 230 -8.77 22.64 -12.80
N PRO A 231 -9.68 23.20 -13.63
CA PRO A 231 -10.89 23.86 -13.14
C PRO A 231 -11.79 22.98 -12.26
N ALA A 232 -11.85 21.66 -12.54
CA ALA A 232 -12.61 20.69 -11.76
C ALA A 232 -12.10 20.60 -10.31
N ALA A 233 -10.78 20.65 -10.07
CA ALA A 233 -10.22 20.63 -8.72
C ALA A 233 -10.66 21.86 -7.91
N ALA A 234 -10.64 23.05 -8.52
CA ALA A 234 -11.12 24.27 -7.88
C ALA A 234 -12.64 24.27 -7.63
N GLN A 235 -13.42 23.61 -8.49
CA GLN A 235 -14.87 23.42 -8.27
C GLN A 235 -15.15 22.47 -7.11
N LEU A 236 -14.47 21.32 -7.07
CA LEU A 236 -14.60 20.35 -5.98
C LEU A 236 -14.26 21.01 -4.64
N GLU A 237 -13.16 21.77 -4.59
CA GLU A 237 -12.73 22.46 -3.38
C GLU A 237 -13.74 23.52 -2.90
N ARG A 238 -14.46 24.18 -3.81
CA ARG A 238 -15.57 25.07 -3.44
C ARG A 238 -16.73 24.31 -2.78
N LEU A 239 -17.10 23.15 -3.34
CA LEU A 239 -18.15 22.30 -2.76
C LEU A 239 -17.72 21.71 -1.40
N ARG A 240 -16.47 21.30 -1.26
CA ARG A 240 -15.89 20.85 0.00
C ARG A 240 -16.00 21.93 1.07
N ARG A 241 -15.57 23.16 0.77
CA ARG A 241 -15.67 24.28 1.72
C ARG A 241 -17.11 24.58 2.12
N ALA A 242 -18.05 24.57 1.16
CA ALA A 242 -19.46 24.77 1.45
C ALA A 242 -20.00 23.73 2.44
N LEU A 243 -19.64 22.45 2.25
CA LEU A 243 -19.95 21.39 3.22
C LEU A 243 -19.25 21.62 4.56
N CYS A 244 -17.96 21.95 4.59
CA CYS A 244 -17.21 22.10 5.84
C CYS A 244 -17.73 23.23 6.75
N VAL A 245 -18.25 24.33 6.17
CA VAL A 245 -18.74 25.49 6.95
C VAL A 245 -20.24 25.46 7.24
N ALA A 246 -20.99 24.52 6.65
CA ALA A 246 -22.41 24.39 6.89
C ALA A 246 -22.69 24.09 8.37
N ARG A 247 -23.69 24.76 8.96
CA ARG A 247 -24.13 24.43 10.32
C ARG A 247 -24.87 23.09 10.32
N PRO A 248 -24.84 22.31 11.41
CA PRO A 248 -25.71 21.14 11.54
C PRO A 248 -27.17 21.50 11.25
N GLY A 249 -27.84 20.72 10.38
CA GLY A 249 -29.21 20.97 9.94
C GLY A 249 -29.40 22.11 8.93
N ALA A 250 -28.33 22.77 8.48
CA ALA A 250 -28.43 23.77 7.41
C ALA A 250 -28.91 23.13 6.10
N ALA A 251 -29.71 23.86 5.33
CA ALA A 251 -30.15 23.44 4.01
C ALA A 251 -28.95 23.32 3.06
N LEU A 252 -28.89 22.21 2.33
CA LEU A 252 -27.94 21.97 1.25
C LEU A 252 -28.70 21.97 -0.07
N ASP A 253 -28.06 22.45 -1.14
CA ASP A 253 -28.63 22.42 -2.47
C ASP A 253 -28.57 21.00 -3.05
N SER A 254 -29.74 20.38 -3.23
CA SER A 254 -29.85 19.01 -3.75
C SER A 254 -29.36 18.86 -5.18
N ASP A 255 -29.42 19.92 -5.97
CA ASP A 255 -29.02 19.90 -7.39
C ASP A 255 -27.48 19.75 -7.53
N LEU A 256 -26.73 20.00 -6.46
CA LEU A 256 -25.27 19.82 -6.42
C LEU A 256 -24.85 18.36 -6.22
N SER A 257 -25.77 17.42 -5.94
CA SER A 257 -25.41 16.01 -5.71
C SER A 257 -24.75 15.37 -6.93
N ASP A 258 -25.34 15.54 -8.12
CA ASP A 258 -24.79 14.99 -9.37
C ASP A 258 -23.46 15.70 -9.72
N THR A 259 -23.37 17.03 -9.53
CA THR A 259 -22.13 17.79 -9.76
C THR A 259 -20.99 17.34 -8.83
N TRP A 260 -21.28 17.13 -7.55
CA TRP A 260 -20.31 16.57 -6.58
C TRP A 260 -19.84 15.18 -7.02
N PHE A 261 -20.78 14.32 -7.39
CA PHE A 261 -20.48 12.97 -7.84
C PHE A 261 -19.53 12.97 -9.04
N ASP A 262 -19.79 13.81 -10.03
CA ASP A 262 -18.98 13.93 -11.25
C ASP A 262 -17.58 14.46 -10.94
N LEU A 263 -17.46 15.54 -10.17
CA LEU A 263 -16.17 16.13 -9.80
C LEU A 263 -15.28 15.16 -8.99
N CYS A 264 -15.87 14.43 -8.03
CA CYS A 264 -15.14 13.39 -7.32
C CYS A 264 -14.77 12.22 -8.25
N SER A 265 -15.63 11.85 -9.21
CA SER A 265 -15.34 10.79 -10.18
C SER A 265 -14.20 11.15 -11.13
N GLU A 266 -14.13 12.42 -11.56
CA GLU A 266 -13.00 12.95 -12.33
C GLU A 266 -11.69 12.86 -11.52
N ARG A 267 -11.72 13.28 -10.24
CA ARG A 267 -10.55 13.16 -9.34
C ARG A 267 -10.11 11.71 -9.18
N ILE A 268 -11.03 10.79 -8.89
CA ILE A 268 -10.72 9.35 -8.76
C ILE A 268 -10.11 8.81 -10.06
N SER A 269 -10.63 9.23 -11.22
CA SER A 269 -10.08 8.82 -12.53
C SER A 269 -8.65 9.35 -12.73
N ALA A 270 -8.35 10.58 -12.30
CA ALA A 270 -7.01 11.13 -12.35
C ALA A 270 -6.02 10.36 -11.44
N LEU A 271 -6.44 10.02 -10.22
CA LEU A 271 -5.65 9.18 -9.30
C LEU A 271 -5.40 7.79 -9.90
N TRP A 272 -6.44 7.19 -10.48
CA TRP A 272 -6.34 5.88 -11.14
C TRP A 272 -5.30 5.86 -12.25
N HIS A 273 -5.24 6.91 -13.07
CA HIS A 273 -4.21 7.00 -14.11
C HIS A 273 -2.80 7.06 -13.53
N LEU A 274 -2.60 7.77 -12.41
CA LEU A 274 -1.31 7.77 -11.72
C LEU A 274 -0.97 6.37 -11.18
N GLN A 275 -1.96 5.61 -10.72
CA GLN A 275 -1.76 4.25 -10.21
C GLN A 275 -1.35 3.30 -11.32
N VAL A 276 -2.05 3.34 -12.46
CA VAL A 276 -1.70 2.53 -13.64
C VAL A 276 -0.27 2.81 -14.08
N ASP A 277 0.13 4.08 -14.14
CA ASP A 277 1.48 4.46 -14.55
C ASP A 277 2.54 4.04 -13.52
N LEU A 278 2.24 4.13 -12.23
CA LEU A 278 3.14 3.70 -11.17
C LEU A 278 3.32 2.17 -11.16
N VAL A 279 2.25 1.40 -11.36
CA VAL A 279 2.30 -0.05 -11.50
C VAL A 279 3.08 -0.46 -12.74
N LYS A 280 2.87 0.22 -13.87
CA LYS A 280 3.64 0.00 -15.10
C LYS A 280 5.13 0.24 -14.85
N ARG A 281 5.47 1.37 -14.23
CA ARG A 281 6.86 1.71 -13.88
C ARG A 281 7.47 0.66 -12.95
N LEU A 282 6.70 0.17 -11.98
CA LEU A 282 7.14 -0.87 -11.03
C LEU A 282 7.49 -2.17 -11.75
N ARG A 283 6.67 -2.59 -12.73
CA ARG A 283 6.95 -3.75 -13.56
C ARG A 283 8.21 -3.57 -14.40
N GLU A 284 8.36 -2.41 -15.06
CA GLU A 284 9.55 -2.07 -15.85
C GLU A 284 10.82 -2.08 -14.99
N ASP A 285 10.80 -1.52 -13.77
CA ASP A 285 11.96 -1.54 -12.85
C ASP A 285 12.30 -2.97 -12.40
N CYS A 286 11.28 -3.79 -12.11
CA CYS A 286 11.48 -5.21 -11.78
C CYS A 286 12.12 -5.98 -12.95
N GLU A 287 11.64 -5.79 -14.18
CA GLU A 287 12.18 -6.45 -15.37
C GLU A 287 13.62 -6.02 -15.65
N ALA A 288 13.92 -4.72 -15.59
CA ALA A 288 15.26 -4.19 -15.78
C ALA A 288 16.24 -4.76 -14.74
N ARG A 289 15.84 -4.80 -13.47
CA ARG A 289 16.65 -5.36 -12.38
C ARG A 289 16.88 -6.86 -12.51
N ILE A 290 15.88 -7.61 -12.98
CA ILE A 290 16.05 -9.05 -13.26
C ILE A 290 17.13 -9.25 -14.34
N LEU A 291 17.11 -8.42 -15.39
CA LEU A 291 18.08 -8.51 -16.48
C LEU A 291 19.50 -8.10 -16.02
N GLU A 292 19.63 -6.99 -15.28
CA GLU A 292 20.89 -6.55 -14.69
C GLU A 292 21.47 -7.62 -13.76
N ALA A 293 20.67 -8.15 -12.83
CA ALA A 293 21.13 -9.17 -11.89
C ALA A 293 21.54 -10.48 -12.59
N GLN A 294 20.90 -10.83 -13.70
CA GLN A 294 21.27 -11.97 -14.53
C GLN A 294 22.61 -11.75 -15.25
N GLN A 295 22.84 -10.55 -15.79
CA GLN A 295 24.13 -10.19 -16.40
C GLN A 295 25.25 -10.19 -15.34
N ASP A 296 25.03 -9.56 -14.19
CA ASP A 296 25.95 -9.56 -13.05
C ASP A 296 26.34 -10.98 -12.61
N LEU A 297 25.37 -11.91 -12.61
CA LEU A 297 25.62 -13.31 -12.29
C LEU A 297 26.47 -14.00 -13.36
N GLN A 298 26.22 -13.73 -14.65
CA GLN A 298 27.02 -14.29 -15.75
C GLN A 298 28.45 -13.77 -15.72
N ASP A 299 28.65 -12.48 -15.51
CA ASP A 299 29.97 -11.85 -15.41
C ASP A 299 30.74 -12.41 -14.21
N SER A 300 30.08 -12.56 -13.07
CA SER A 300 30.66 -13.17 -11.87
C SER A 300 31.04 -14.64 -12.09
N LYS A 301 30.21 -15.41 -12.82
CA LYS A 301 30.56 -16.80 -13.22
C LYS A 301 31.79 -16.81 -14.12
N GLY A 302 31.89 -15.87 -15.06
CA GLY A 302 33.04 -15.71 -15.95
C GLY A 302 34.32 -15.41 -15.18
N LEU A 303 34.28 -14.41 -14.30
CA LEU A 303 35.41 -14.01 -13.45
C LEU A 303 35.88 -15.17 -12.56
N LEU A 304 34.96 -15.84 -11.85
CA LEU A 304 35.29 -16.95 -10.97
C LEU A 304 35.84 -18.16 -11.73
N ARG A 305 35.35 -18.41 -12.96
CA ARG A 305 35.91 -19.43 -13.84
C ARG A 305 37.34 -19.08 -14.25
N GLY A 306 37.59 -17.83 -14.65
CA GLY A 306 38.94 -17.33 -14.95
C GLY A 306 39.92 -17.49 -13.79
N LEU A 307 39.50 -17.11 -12.57
CA LEU A 307 40.31 -17.27 -11.36
C LEU A 307 40.58 -18.74 -11.00
N ARG A 308 39.66 -19.64 -11.32
CA ARG A 308 39.86 -21.09 -11.11
C ARG A 308 40.81 -21.68 -12.14
N ASP A 309 40.66 -21.28 -13.40
CA ASP A 309 41.45 -21.79 -14.51
C ASP A 309 42.89 -21.20 -14.50
N ASN A 310 43.09 -20.03 -13.86
CA ASN A 310 44.39 -19.39 -13.62
C ASN A 310 44.55 -18.98 -12.13
N PRO A 311 44.92 -19.89 -11.22
CA PRO A 311 45.00 -19.59 -9.79
C PRO A 311 46.20 -18.69 -9.43
N PRO A 312 46.00 -17.64 -8.60
CA PRO A 312 47.06 -16.69 -8.27
C PRO A 312 48.19 -17.32 -7.45
N GLN A 313 49.40 -16.75 -7.57
CA GLN A 313 50.56 -17.14 -6.76
C GLN A 313 50.28 -16.84 -5.27
N ARG A 314 50.24 -17.88 -4.43
CA ARG A 314 49.74 -17.86 -3.03
C ARG A 314 50.62 -17.11 -2.02
N THR A 315 51.60 -16.33 -2.46
CA THR A 315 52.70 -15.86 -1.59
C THR A 315 52.29 -14.77 -0.59
N HIS A 316 51.17 -14.06 -0.80
CA HIS A 316 50.74 -12.93 0.07
C HIS A 316 49.22 -12.92 0.39
N ALA A 317 48.49 -13.99 0.10
CA ALA A 317 47.03 -14.02 0.25
C ALA A 317 46.57 -14.13 1.73
N VAL A 318 47.39 -14.74 2.59
CA VAL A 318 47.09 -14.94 4.01
C VAL A 318 47.31 -13.63 4.78
N ASP A 319 48.43 -12.95 4.55
CA ASP A 319 48.76 -11.70 5.25
C ASP A 319 47.74 -10.58 5.00
N ARG A 320 47.17 -10.49 3.79
CA ARG A 320 46.15 -9.48 3.45
C ARG A 320 44.76 -9.76 4.04
N PHE A 321 44.39 -11.02 4.22
CA PHE A 321 43.08 -11.36 4.80
C PHE A 321 43.05 -11.14 6.32
N PHE A 322 44.19 -11.32 7.00
CA PHE A 322 44.34 -11.10 8.44
C PHE A 322 44.92 -9.72 8.79
N ASP A 323 45.06 -8.81 7.81
CA ASP A 323 45.52 -7.45 8.05
C ASP A 323 44.42 -6.63 8.75
N MET A 324 44.48 -6.61 10.09
CA MET A 324 43.53 -5.93 10.98
C MET A 324 43.49 -4.39 10.81
N ALA A 325 44.38 -3.83 9.98
CA ALA A 325 44.36 -2.41 9.64
C ALA A 325 43.26 -2.04 8.61
N GLN A 326 42.74 -3.01 7.85
CA GLN A 326 41.59 -2.82 6.97
C GLN A 326 40.29 -3.24 7.67
N VAL A 327 39.79 -2.35 8.54
CA VAL A 327 38.38 -2.40 8.93
C VAL A 327 37.54 -2.28 7.65
N PRO A 328 36.44 -3.04 7.46
CA PRO A 328 35.51 -2.80 6.36
C PRO A 328 34.92 -1.40 6.51
N SER A 329 35.59 -0.43 5.90
CA SER A 329 35.23 0.98 5.87
C SER A 329 34.31 1.23 4.67
N ALA A 330 33.24 1.99 4.89
CA ALA A 330 32.21 2.32 3.91
C ALA A 330 32.64 3.37 2.86
N MET A 331 33.93 3.69 2.73
CA MET A 331 34.44 4.73 1.84
C MET A 331 35.71 4.28 1.10
N PRO A 332 35.82 4.49 -0.23
CA PRO A 332 37.05 4.18 -0.96
C PRO A 332 38.03 5.36 -0.91
N ASP A 333 39.23 5.12 -0.38
CA ASP A 333 40.36 6.07 -0.49
C ASP A 333 41.11 5.87 -1.82
N PRO A 334 41.61 6.93 -2.47
CA PRO A 334 42.28 6.83 -3.75
C PRO A 334 43.82 6.84 -3.64
N VAL A 335 44.42 5.90 -4.37
CA VAL A 335 45.77 5.87 -4.97
C VAL A 335 47.00 5.56 -4.09
N GLY A 336 47.69 4.45 -4.43
CA GLY A 336 49.15 4.36 -4.28
C GLY A 336 49.80 2.98 -4.23
N ALA A 337 50.28 2.50 -5.39
CA ALA A 337 51.44 1.61 -5.60
C ALA A 337 51.33 0.06 -5.61
N ALA A 338 51.97 -0.50 -6.67
CA ALA A 338 52.64 -1.81 -6.79
C ALA A 338 51.89 -3.06 -7.32
N ALA A 339 51.58 -3.02 -8.62
CA ALA A 339 51.98 -3.94 -9.72
C ALA A 339 52.05 -5.50 -9.62
N HIS A 340 51.81 -6.18 -8.49
CA HIS A 340 51.66 -7.67 -8.50
C HIS A 340 50.52 -8.16 -7.60
N ALA A 341 49.47 -7.33 -7.48
CA ALA A 341 48.44 -7.43 -6.45
C ALA A 341 47.01 -7.72 -6.97
N GLY A 342 46.82 -8.04 -8.26
CA GLY A 342 45.53 -7.85 -8.94
C GLY A 342 44.42 -8.88 -8.69
N GLU A 343 44.72 -10.13 -8.35
CA GLU A 343 43.72 -11.22 -8.51
C GLU A 343 43.08 -11.69 -7.20
N SER A 344 43.80 -11.79 -6.08
CA SER A 344 43.21 -12.00 -4.76
C SER A 344 42.52 -10.74 -4.22
N ALA A 345 42.95 -9.56 -4.69
CA ALA A 345 42.21 -8.30 -4.52
C ALA A 345 40.83 -8.40 -5.19
N SER A 346 40.73 -8.94 -6.42
CA SER A 346 39.46 -8.98 -7.16
C SER A 346 38.29 -9.71 -6.46
N LEU A 347 38.57 -10.77 -5.69
CA LEU A 347 37.56 -11.53 -4.94
C LEU A 347 37.14 -10.81 -3.66
N VAL A 348 38.10 -10.16 -2.98
CA VAL A 348 37.84 -9.33 -1.80
C VAL A 348 37.09 -8.06 -2.20
N ASP A 349 37.50 -7.41 -3.29
CA ASP A 349 36.85 -6.24 -3.88
C ASP A 349 35.41 -6.57 -4.31
N LEU A 350 35.17 -7.76 -4.87
CA LEU A 350 33.81 -8.24 -5.19
C LEU A 350 32.95 -8.39 -3.92
N LEU A 351 33.50 -8.92 -2.83
CA LEU A 351 32.79 -9.07 -1.56
C LEU A 351 32.54 -7.71 -0.88
N GLN A 352 33.52 -6.80 -0.92
CA GLN A 352 33.40 -5.45 -0.36
C GLN A 352 32.36 -4.62 -1.14
N SER A 353 32.40 -4.66 -2.48
CA SER A 353 31.39 -4.00 -3.31
C SER A 353 30.00 -4.57 -3.12
N GLN A 354 29.85 -5.90 -2.99
CA GLN A 354 28.58 -6.52 -2.61
C GLN A 354 28.09 -6.03 -1.24
N SER A 355 28.96 -6.02 -0.22
CA SER A 355 28.61 -5.57 1.13
C SER A 355 28.17 -4.11 1.16
N ALA A 356 28.90 -3.20 0.49
CA ALA A 356 28.54 -1.79 0.40
C ALA A 356 27.20 -1.58 -0.32
N ARG A 357 26.94 -2.32 -1.40
CA ARG A 357 25.65 -2.31 -2.11
C ARG A 357 24.53 -2.75 -1.18
N MET A 358 24.71 -3.83 -0.43
CA MET A 358 23.72 -4.35 0.52
C MET A 358 23.42 -3.37 1.66
N ALA A 359 24.45 -2.74 2.25
CA ALA A 359 24.27 -1.76 3.31
C ALA A 359 23.48 -0.52 2.84
N SER A 360 23.77 -0.01 1.63
CA SER A 360 23.00 1.09 1.03
C SER A 360 21.54 0.68 0.80
N MET A 361 21.31 -0.56 0.34
CA MET A 361 19.96 -1.07 0.12
C MET A 361 19.18 -1.19 1.45
N GLU A 362 19.79 -1.73 2.51
CA GLU A 362 19.17 -1.85 3.83
C GLU A 362 18.76 -0.49 4.41
N ALA A 363 19.59 0.55 4.24
CA ALA A 363 19.27 1.90 4.72
C ALA A 363 18.04 2.50 4.03
N GLU A 364 17.92 2.37 2.71
CA GLU A 364 16.75 2.82 1.95
C GLU A 364 15.48 2.03 2.32
N LEU A 365 15.62 0.72 2.54
CA LEU A 365 14.53 -0.15 2.97
C LEU A 365 13.96 0.27 4.33
N GLU A 366 14.84 0.57 5.29
CA GLU A 366 14.44 1.01 6.62
C GLU A 366 13.59 2.28 6.59
N VAL A 367 13.95 3.26 5.75
CA VAL A 367 13.15 4.50 5.58
C VAL A 367 11.75 4.18 5.07
N ALA A 368 11.63 3.39 4.01
CA ALA A 368 10.33 3.01 3.44
C ALA A 368 9.49 2.17 4.42
N ARG A 369 10.12 1.20 5.10
CA ARG A 369 9.46 0.34 6.10
C ARG A 369 8.93 1.13 7.29
N ARG A 370 9.65 2.15 7.75
CA ARG A 370 9.18 3.02 8.84
C ARG A 370 7.85 3.66 8.47
N THR A 371 7.76 4.30 7.31
CA THR A 371 6.51 4.92 6.82
C THR A 371 5.35 3.93 6.74
N LEU A 372 5.61 2.68 6.31
CA LEU A 372 4.58 1.62 6.29
C LEU A 372 4.18 1.15 7.70
N ASN A 373 5.16 1.01 8.59
CA ASN A 373 4.93 0.56 9.97
C ASN A 373 4.10 1.57 10.77
N GLU A 374 4.28 2.87 10.54
CA GLU A 374 3.48 3.89 11.23
C GLU A 374 1.98 3.67 11.01
N ARG A 375 1.59 3.38 9.76
CA ARG A 375 0.19 3.10 9.42
C ARG A 375 -0.30 1.80 10.04
N LYS A 376 0.50 0.73 9.96
CA LYS A 376 0.17 -0.59 10.52
C LYS A 376 -0.14 -0.50 12.02
N VAL A 377 0.59 0.34 12.74
CA VAL A 377 0.37 0.59 14.17
C VAL A 377 -0.94 1.32 14.42
N ILE A 378 -1.25 2.35 13.63
CA ILE A 378 -2.51 3.11 13.74
C ILE A 378 -3.73 2.21 13.42
N GLU A 379 -3.67 1.42 12.35
CA GLU A 379 -4.74 0.49 11.98
C GLU A 379 -4.95 -0.59 13.05
N ARG A 380 -3.87 -1.16 13.59
CA ARG A 380 -3.97 -2.10 14.71
C ARG A 380 -4.60 -1.46 15.95
N ALA A 381 -4.23 -0.23 16.28
CA ALA A 381 -4.81 0.48 17.41
C ALA A 381 -6.31 0.70 17.22
N LYS A 382 -6.74 1.10 16.00
CA LYS A 382 -8.17 1.17 15.66
C LYS A 382 -8.86 -0.19 15.83
N GLY A 383 -8.30 -1.26 15.27
CA GLY A 383 -8.86 -2.61 15.37
C GLY A 383 -9.01 -3.09 16.81
N VAL A 384 -8.05 -2.78 17.68
CA VAL A 384 -8.13 -3.08 19.12
C VAL A 384 -9.25 -2.28 19.79
N LEU A 385 -9.40 -0.99 19.48
CA LEU A 385 -10.50 -0.17 20.01
C LEU A 385 -11.86 -0.67 19.53
N MET A 386 -11.97 -1.08 18.26
CA MET A 386 -13.20 -1.66 17.70
C MET A 386 -13.57 -2.96 18.41
N ALA A 387 -12.61 -3.89 18.55
CA ALA A 387 -12.83 -5.19 19.17
C ALA A 387 -13.14 -5.08 20.67
N ARG A 388 -12.44 -4.19 21.40
CA ARG A 388 -12.54 -4.10 22.87
C ARG A 388 -13.65 -3.18 23.36
N LEU A 389 -13.94 -2.09 22.64
CA LEU A 389 -14.91 -1.08 23.07
C LEU A 389 -16.20 -1.11 22.23
N GLY A 390 -16.34 -2.06 21.30
CA GLY A 390 -17.49 -2.17 20.41
C GLY A 390 -17.68 -0.94 19.52
N MET A 391 -16.60 -0.18 19.32
CA MET A 391 -16.63 1.04 18.51
C MET A 391 -16.66 0.66 17.04
N ASN A 392 -17.39 1.42 16.22
CA ASN A 392 -17.17 1.38 14.79
C ASN A 392 -15.79 1.99 14.46
N GLU A 393 -15.27 1.73 13.27
CA GLU A 393 -13.95 2.21 12.85
C GLU A 393 -13.82 3.74 13.00
N GLU A 394 -14.89 4.46 12.73
CA GLU A 394 -14.96 5.91 12.77
C GLU A 394 -14.78 6.46 14.19
N VAL A 395 -15.44 5.86 15.18
CA VAL A 395 -15.36 6.23 16.59
C VAL A 395 -13.99 5.84 17.15
N ALA A 396 -13.45 4.68 16.76
CA ALA A 396 -12.13 4.25 17.16
C ALA A 396 -11.03 5.21 16.67
N PHE A 397 -11.09 5.63 15.39
CA PHE A 397 -10.13 6.60 14.87
C PHE A 397 -10.26 7.97 15.55
N ARG A 398 -11.48 8.47 15.76
CA ARG A 398 -11.70 9.72 16.48
C ARG A 398 -11.17 9.67 17.90
N ALA A 399 -11.30 8.54 18.60
CA ALA A 399 -10.75 8.39 19.93
C ALA A 399 -9.23 8.54 19.93
N LEU A 400 -8.53 7.95 18.96
CA LEU A 400 -7.08 8.11 18.79
C LEU A 400 -6.69 9.55 18.47
N GLN A 401 -7.41 10.19 17.55
CA GLN A 401 -7.12 11.57 17.13
C GLN A 401 -7.37 12.57 18.25
N LYS A 402 -8.50 12.45 18.95
CA LYS A 402 -8.82 13.26 20.12
C LYS A 402 -7.76 13.10 21.20
N THR A 403 -7.35 11.87 21.48
CA THR A 403 -6.27 11.60 22.45
C THR A 403 -4.94 12.20 22.02
N SER A 404 -4.62 12.16 20.72
CA SER A 404 -3.44 12.83 20.13
C SER A 404 -3.47 14.34 20.28
N MET A 405 -4.63 14.98 20.08
CA MET A 405 -4.82 16.41 20.27
C MET A 405 -4.77 16.81 21.74
N ASP A 406 -5.49 16.09 22.61
CA ASP A 406 -5.59 16.36 24.05
C ASP A 406 -4.22 16.18 24.74
N GLN A 407 -3.38 15.25 24.26
CA GLN A 407 -2.04 15.00 24.80
C GLN A 407 -0.92 15.72 24.03
N ASN A 408 -1.23 16.40 22.93
CA ASN A 408 -0.28 17.04 22.01
C ASN A 408 0.86 16.10 21.57
N ARG A 409 0.52 14.85 21.25
CA ARG A 409 1.46 13.80 20.82
C ARG A 409 1.16 13.35 19.39
N ARG A 410 2.16 12.81 18.70
CA ARG A 410 1.96 12.23 17.35
C ARG A 410 0.96 11.08 17.42
N LEU A 411 0.10 10.97 16.41
CA LEU A 411 -0.92 9.92 16.33
C LEU A 411 -0.33 8.50 16.45
N LEU A 412 0.86 8.30 15.88
CA LEU A 412 1.62 7.06 16.01
C LEU A 412 1.89 6.68 17.46
N GLU A 413 2.42 7.62 18.25
CA GLU A 413 2.75 7.37 19.66
C GLU A 413 1.51 7.06 20.51
N VAL A 414 0.38 7.70 20.18
CA VAL A 414 -0.91 7.42 20.83
C VAL A 414 -1.43 6.03 20.44
N ALA A 415 -1.27 5.63 19.17
CA ALA A 415 -1.61 4.30 18.71
C ALA A 415 -0.73 3.23 19.39
N GLU A 416 0.58 3.46 19.52
CA GLU A 416 1.49 2.58 20.27
C GLU A 416 1.11 2.47 21.74
N ALA A 417 0.82 3.61 22.38
CA ALA A 417 0.35 3.64 23.76
C ALA A 417 -0.95 2.83 23.91
N THR A 418 -1.90 2.98 22.99
CA THR A 418 -3.16 2.24 22.97
C THR A 418 -2.95 0.73 22.84
N LEU A 419 -2.00 0.30 22.01
CA LEU A 419 -1.65 -1.11 21.85
C LEU A 419 -0.92 -1.69 23.07
N SER A 420 -0.17 -0.86 23.81
CA SER A 420 0.55 -1.27 25.01
C SER A 420 -0.32 -1.38 26.26
N LEU A 421 -1.52 -0.79 26.25
CA LEU A 421 -2.42 -0.79 27.40
C LEU A 421 -3.02 -2.20 27.65
N PRO A 422 -2.88 -2.75 28.88
CA PRO A 422 -3.50 -4.01 29.26
C PRO A 422 -5.04 -3.89 29.38
N ASP A 423 -5.75 -5.01 29.19
CA ASP A 423 -7.23 -5.06 29.04
C ASP A 423 -8.01 -4.35 30.15
N PHE A 424 -7.48 -4.30 31.38
CA PHE A 424 -8.13 -3.68 32.53
C PHE A 424 -8.18 -2.14 32.49
N ALA A 425 -7.28 -1.48 31.74
CA ALA A 425 -7.26 -0.02 31.65
C ALA A 425 -8.44 0.54 30.83
N PHE A 426 -8.94 -0.23 29.86
CA PHE A 426 -10.08 0.15 29.01
C PHE A 426 -11.43 0.00 29.73
N ALA A 427 -11.53 -0.89 30.72
CA ALA A 427 -12.73 -1.07 31.54
C ALA A 427 -13.05 0.17 32.40
N GLN A 428 -12.02 0.94 32.82
CA GLN A 428 -12.22 2.20 33.56
C GLN A 428 -12.69 3.35 32.67
N GLN A 429 -12.30 3.39 31.39
CA GLN A 429 -12.75 4.41 30.45
C GLN A 429 -14.21 4.20 30.01
N GLY A 430 -14.66 2.94 29.87
CA GLY A 430 -16.08 2.63 29.64
C GLY A 430 -16.99 2.98 30.82
N ALA A 431 -16.47 2.95 32.06
CA ALA A 431 -17.20 3.29 33.27
C ALA A 431 -17.25 4.80 33.60
N GLN A 432 -16.44 5.64 32.93
CA GLN A 432 -16.43 7.09 33.14
C GLN A 432 -17.48 7.86 32.31
N ASN A 433 -18.27 7.18 31.47
CA ASN A 433 -19.33 7.81 30.67
C ASN A 433 -20.78 7.39 31.02
N PRO A 434 -21.25 7.41 32.29
CA PRO A 434 -22.67 7.40 32.58
C PRO A 434 -23.15 8.84 32.80
N LYS A 435 -23.83 9.44 31.81
CA LYS A 435 -25.03 10.32 31.95
C LYS A 435 -25.15 11.38 30.85
N SER A 436 -26.22 11.28 30.07
CA SER A 436 -27.20 12.36 29.88
C SER A 436 -28.50 11.79 29.31
N GLY A 437 -29.25 11.09 30.16
CA GLY A 437 -30.65 10.75 29.95
C GLY A 437 -31.47 11.39 31.07
N SER A 438 -32.00 12.58 30.78
CA SER A 438 -33.21 13.19 31.34
C SER A 438 -33.65 14.29 30.38
#